data_AF-A0A4R2L0I3-F1
#
_entry.id   AF-A0A4R2L0I3-F1
#
_cell.length_a   1.000
_cell.length_b   1.000
_cell.length_c   1.000
_cell.angle_alpha   90.00
_cell.angle_beta   90.00
_cell.angle_gamma   90.00
#
_symmetry.space_group_name_H-M   'P 1'
#
loop_
_entity.id
_entity.type
_entity.pdbx_description
1 polymer ?
#
loop_
_entity_poly.entity_id
_entity_poly.type
_entity_poly.pdbx_seq_one_letter_code
_entity_poly.pdbx_strand_id
1 'polypeptide(L)'
;MSNEATLLFGVGATKAGTTWLHRYLAGHPDCHLRSIKELHYFDALEEGRVTRVREELDEERARLAARPVPANRARAEARANRIGDLADWSAALADGSEAAYLDYLSNGRGTRRLVADITPAYALLPVARLKRMAAMASDVRFIYLLRDPVDRLWSHVRMIARTRANPGEAIGPRAGRILARVLAGEETHIAKRGDYCAVLTRLWAAVDPTRLCLSFYEELFSQASVDRLCAFLGIAAVPAEFSVRVHAGVPVPMSRDQRRAAAEWLAPQYDFVAERLGRVPAVWQSHRVGV
;
A
#
# COMPACT_ATOMS: atom_id res chain seq x y z
N MET A 1 -7.24 26.11 16.86
CA MET A 1 -6.90 24.75 16.38
C MET A 1 -7.22 24.73 14.89
N SER A 2 -6.22 24.55 14.02
CA SER A 2 -6.45 24.66 12.57
C SER A 2 -7.49 23.62 12.12
N ASN A 3 -8.41 24.03 11.26
CA ASN A 3 -9.44 23.18 10.65
C ASN A 3 -8.87 22.34 9.47
N GLU A 4 -7.55 22.19 9.44
CA GLU A 4 -6.80 21.52 8.39
C GLU A 4 -6.77 20.03 8.69
N ALA A 5 -7.05 19.22 7.68
CA ALA A 5 -7.07 17.77 7.83
C ALA A 5 -5.64 17.22 7.89
N THR A 6 -5.44 16.14 8.64
CA THR A 6 -4.23 15.34 8.54
C THR A 6 -4.15 14.72 7.14
N LEU A 7 -3.03 14.92 6.45
CA LEU A 7 -2.70 14.24 5.20
C LEU A 7 -1.89 12.98 5.48
N LEU A 8 -2.46 11.82 5.20
CA LEU A 8 -1.81 10.53 5.42
C LEU A 8 -1.26 9.94 4.11
N PHE A 9 0.02 9.57 4.13
CA PHE A 9 0.63 8.72 3.12
C PHE A 9 0.84 7.29 3.64
N GLY A 10 0.12 6.33 3.07
CA GLY A 10 0.37 4.90 3.27
C GLY A 10 1.39 4.39 2.26
N VAL A 11 2.67 4.51 2.58
CA VAL A 11 3.76 4.38 1.59
C VAL A 11 4.27 2.96 1.40
N GLY A 12 3.79 1.98 2.16
CA GLY A 12 4.18 0.59 1.99
C GLY A 12 3.88 -0.32 3.18
N ALA A 13 4.40 -1.54 3.17
CA ALA A 13 5.02 -2.22 2.02
C ALA A 13 3.97 -2.89 1.11
N THR A 14 4.30 -3.12 -0.15
CA THR A 14 3.49 -3.97 -1.02
C THR A 14 3.34 -5.35 -0.37
N LYS A 15 2.09 -5.84 -0.28
CA LYS A 15 1.71 -7.11 0.37
C LYS A 15 1.82 -7.16 1.90
N ALA A 16 1.92 -6.01 2.57
CA ALA A 16 1.98 -5.91 4.03
C ALA A 16 0.67 -5.41 4.70
N GLY A 17 -0.48 -5.52 4.02
CA GLY A 17 -1.78 -5.20 4.62
C GLY A 17 -2.33 -3.80 4.32
N THR A 18 -1.71 -3.04 3.41
CA THR A 18 -2.18 -1.70 3.01
C THR A 18 -3.61 -1.67 2.47
N THR A 19 -4.10 -2.77 1.87
CA THR A 19 -5.53 -2.88 1.50
C THR A 19 -6.46 -2.93 2.71
N TRP A 20 -6.07 -3.62 3.78
CA TRP A 20 -6.87 -3.62 5.00
C TRP A 20 -6.88 -2.21 5.62
N LEU A 21 -5.72 -1.54 5.70
CA LEU A 21 -5.61 -0.17 6.20
C LEU A 21 -6.51 0.79 5.40
N HIS A 22 -6.46 0.71 4.06
CA HIS A 22 -7.32 1.51 3.20
C HIS A 22 -8.80 1.24 3.47
N ARG A 23 -9.22 -0.03 3.61
CA ARG A 23 -10.63 -0.36 3.87
C ARG A 23 -11.10 0.13 5.24
N TYR A 24 -10.25 0.00 6.26
CA TYR A 24 -10.53 0.52 7.60
C TYR A 24 -10.74 2.04 7.55
N LEU A 25 -9.80 2.78 6.97
CA LEU A 25 -9.90 4.24 6.88
C LEU A 25 -11.03 4.71 5.96
N ALA A 26 -11.30 4.03 4.84
CA ALA A 26 -12.41 4.39 3.96
C ALA A 26 -13.78 4.21 4.61
N GLY A 27 -13.90 3.32 5.60
CA GLY A 27 -15.12 3.14 6.40
C GLY A 27 -15.19 4.00 7.65
N HIS A 28 -14.16 4.78 7.96
CA HIS A 28 -14.04 5.49 9.23
C HIS A 28 -14.75 6.85 9.19
N PRO A 29 -15.54 7.23 10.22
CA PRO A 29 -16.34 8.46 10.21
C PRO A 29 -15.50 9.75 10.10
N ASP A 30 -14.29 9.76 10.66
CA ASP A 30 -13.37 10.91 10.59
C ASP A 30 -12.52 10.96 9.32
N CYS A 31 -12.63 9.98 8.42
CA CYS A 31 -11.72 9.84 7.28
C CYS A 31 -12.46 10.03 5.96
N HIS A 32 -11.87 10.82 5.07
CA HIS A 32 -12.30 10.99 3.70
C HIS A 32 -11.28 10.35 2.76
N LEU A 33 -11.64 9.19 2.22
CA LEU A 33 -10.89 8.56 1.13
C LEU A 33 -11.79 8.52 -0.10
N ARG A 34 -11.24 8.94 -1.24
CA ARG A 34 -11.88 8.78 -2.55
C ARG A 34 -11.88 7.29 -2.92
N SER A 35 -12.66 6.91 -3.93
CA SER A 35 -12.82 5.50 -4.30
C SER A 35 -11.57 4.91 -4.96
N ILE A 36 -10.66 5.74 -5.49
CA ILE A 36 -9.41 5.30 -6.12
C ILE A 36 -8.37 4.96 -5.06
N LYS A 37 -8.03 3.67 -5.03
CA LYS A 37 -6.92 3.13 -4.24
C LYS A 37 -5.66 3.15 -5.09
N GLU A 38 -4.54 3.48 -4.45
CA GLU A 38 -3.20 3.55 -5.07
C GLU A 38 -3.19 4.58 -6.21
N LEU A 39 -3.08 5.88 -5.89
CA LEU A 39 -3.18 6.97 -6.87
C LEU A 39 -1.97 7.05 -7.80
N HIS A 40 -0.81 6.55 -7.36
CA HIS A 40 0.41 6.52 -8.16
C HIS A 40 0.87 7.89 -8.71
N TYR A 41 0.55 8.99 -8.01
CA TYR A 41 0.87 10.35 -8.47
C TYR A 41 2.38 10.58 -8.56
N PHE A 42 3.09 10.41 -7.45
CA PHE A 42 4.51 10.75 -7.39
C PHE A 42 5.39 9.78 -8.18
N ASP A 43 5.12 8.47 -8.15
CA ASP A 43 5.91 7.52 -8.94
C ASP A 43 5.62 7.63 -10.43
N ALA A 44 4.39 7.98 -10.84
CA ALA A 44 4.13 8.28 -12.25
C ALA A 44 4.87 9.54 -12.72
N LEU A 45 5.00 10.56 -11.86
CA LEU A 45 5.80 11.76 -12.17
C LEU A 45 7.30 11.44 -12.29
N GLU A 46 7.88 10.74 -11.31
CA GLU A 46 9.30 10.38 -11.33
C GLU A 46 9.66 9.47 -12.51
N GLU A 47 8.73 8.61 -12.95
CA GLU A 47 8.96 7.66 -14.04
C GLU A 47 8.45 8.17 -15.40
N GLY A 48 7.93 9.41 -15.48
CA GLY A 48 7.42 9.99 -16.74
C GLY A 48 6.21 9.24 -17.31
N ARG A 49 5.39 8.60 -16.46
CA ARG A 49 4.24 7.76 -16.84
C ARG A 49 2.89 8.45 -16.76
N VAL A 50 2.83 9.74 -16.44
CA VAL A 50 1.57 10.47 -16.20
C VAL A 50 0.57 10.30 -17.35
N THR A 51 0.99 10.48 -18.60
CA THR A 51 0.10 10.33 -19.77
C THR A 51 -0.52 8.95 -19.84
N ARG A 52 0.30 7.90 -19.70
CA ARG A 52 -0.16 6.52 -19.71
C ARG A 52 -1.14 6.22 -18.56
N VAL A 53 -0.85 6.71 -17.35
CA VAL A 53 -1.75 6.53 -16.20
C VAL A 53 -3.10 7.19 -16.48
N ARG A 54 -3.12 8.37 -17.10
CA ARG A 54 -4.37 9.05 -17.49
C ARG A 54 -5.16 8.27 -18.52
N GLU A 55 -4.51 7.76 -19.55
CA GLU A 55 -5.15 6.90 -20.57
C GLU A 55 -5.79 5.66 -19.91
N GLU A 56 -5.06 5.00 -19.01
CA GLU A 56 -5.57 3.83 -18.27
C GLU A 56 -6.81 4.18 -17.40
N LEU A 57 -6.82 5.37 -16.76
CA LEU A 57 -7.97 5.87 -15.99
C LEU A 57 -9.18 6.20 -16.88
N ASP A 58 -8.95 6.85 -18.02
CA ASP A 58 -10.01 7.19 -18.97
C ASP A 58 -10.64 5.93 -19.59
N GLU A 59 -9.83 4.92 -19.90
CA GLU A 59 -10.29 3.60 -20.34
C GLU A 59 -11.05 2.85 -19.24
N GLU A 60 -10.59 2.89 -17.99
CA GLU A 60 -11.33 2.31 -16.86
C GLU A 60 -12.68 3.00 -16.70
N ARG A 61 -12.72 4.33 -16.77
CA ARG A 61 -13.96 5.12 -16.68
C ARG A 61 -14.93 4.74 -17.79
N ALA A 62 -14.46 4.69 -19.04
CA ALA A 62 -15.29 4.32 -20.19
C ALA A 62 -15.85 2.88 -20.04
N ARG A 63 -15.00 1.92 -19.66
CA ARG A 63 -15.42 0.53 -19.40
C ARG A 63 -16.45 0.43 -18.29
N LEU A 64 -16.28 1.18 -17.20
CA LEU A 64 -17.23 1.19 -16.09
C LEU A 64 -18.56 1.85 -16.49
N ALA A 65 -18.50 2.95 -17.24
CA ALA A 65 -19.66 3.68 -17.76
C ALA A 65 -20.50 2.85 -18.74
N ALA A 66 -19.86 1.98 -19.54
CA ALA A 66 -20.54 1.08 -20.47
C ALA A 66 -21.25 -0.10 -19.79
N ARG A 67 -20.90 -0.45 -18.55
CA ARG A 67 -21.58 -1.54 -17.82
C ARG A 67 -22.97 -1.09 -17.37
N PRO A 68 -23.98 -1.98 -17.37
CA PRO A 68 -25.31 -1.67 -16.84
C PRO A 68 -25.25 -1.12 -15.40
N VAL A 69 -26.09 -0.14 -15.10
CA VAL A 69 -26.22 0.41 -13.75
C VAL A 69 -26.80 -0.68 -12.83
N PRO A 70 -26.16 -0.98 -11.68
CA PRO A 70 -26.70 -1.95 -10.74
C PRO A 70 -28.09 -1.56 -10.23
N ALA A 71 -29.02 -2.51 -10.13
CA ALA A 71 -30.34 -2.26 -9.55
C ALA A 71 -30.27 -1.92 -8.04
N ASN A 72 -29.24 -2.40 -7.33
CA ASN A 72 -29.01 -2.05 -5.94
C ASN A 72 -28.50 -0.60 -5.84
N ARG A 73 -29.25 0.24 -5.12
CA ARG A 73 -28.97 1.68 -4.96
C ARG A 73 -27.54 1.98 -4.47
N ALA A 74 -27.10 1.31 -3.39
CA ALA A 74 -25.76 1.55 -2.85
C ALA A 74 -24.65 1.19 -3.86
N ARG A 75 -24.84 0.12 -4.65
CA ARG A 75 -23.92 -0.25 -5.73
C ARG A 75 -23.97 0.73 -6.90
N ALA A 76 -25.14 1.29 -7.21
CA ALA A 76 -25.29 2.32 -8.24
C ALA A 76 -24.58 3.63 -7.84
N GLU A 77 -24.76 4.06 -6.59
CA GLU A 77 -24.07 5.23 -6.01
C GLU A 77 -22.56 5.02 -5.98
N ALA A 78 -22.08 3.86 -5.49
CA ALA A 78 -20.64 3.54 -5.51
C ALA A 78 -20.05 3.54 -6.92
N ARG A 79 -20.79 3.04 -7.92
CA ARG A 79 -20.40 3.10 -9.33
C ARG A 79 -20.32 4.54 -9.83
N ALA A 80 -21.32 5.37 -9.54
CA ALA A 80 -21.35 6.77 -9.96
C ALA A 80 -20.18 7.56 -9.35
N ASN A 81 -19.95 7.40 -8.04
CA ASN A 81 -18.82 8.00 -7.33
C ASN A 81 -17.49 7.57 -7.95
N ARG A 82 -17.33 6.28 -8.26
CA ARG A 82 -16.11 5.78 -8.93
C ARG A 82 -15.89 6.41 -10.30
N ILE A 83 -16.93 6.59 -11.10
CA ILE A 83 -16.80 7.25 -12.41
C ILE A 83 -16.38 8.72 -12.24
N GLY A 84 -16.99 9.44 -11.30
CA GLY A 84 -16.62 10.82 -10.97
C GLY A 84 -15.17 10.93 -10.51
N ASP A 85 -14.75 10.08 -9.57
CA ASP A 85 -13.38 10.06 -9.07
C ASP A 85 -12.35 9.77 -10.16
N LEU A 86 -12.65 8.89 -11.12
CA LEU A 86 -11.77 8.61 -12.27
C LEU A 86 -11.63 9.82 -13.18
N ALA A 87 -12.72 10.58 -13.38
CA ALA A 87 -12.68 11.82 -14.16
C ALA A 87 -11.88 12.92 -13.44
N ASP A 88 -12.19 13.17 -12.17
CA ASP A 88 -11.49 14.16 -11.34
C ASP A 88 -10.00 13.84 -11.22
N TRP A 89 -9.64 12.56 -11.07
CA TRP A 89 -8.24 12.16 -10.97
C TRP A 89 -7.49 12.31 -12.29
N SER A 90 -8.11 11.94 -13.41
CA SER A 90 -7.53 12.18 -14.75
C SER A 90 -7.30 13.66 -15.01
N ALA A 91 -8.20 14.54 -14.55
CA ALA A 91 -8.06 16.00 -14.64
C ALA A 91 -6.93 16.54 -13.74
N ALA A 92 -6.84 16.09 -12.49
CA ALA A 92 -5.76 16.48 -11.58
C ALA A 92 -4.38 16.06 -12.12
N LEU A 93 -4.27 14.88 -12.73
CA LEU A 93 -3.05 14.45 -13.42
C LEU A 93 -2.74 15.27 -14.68
N ALA A 94 -3.76 15.80 -15.36
CA ALA A 94 -3.59 16.66 -16.53
C ALA A 94 -3.00 18.02 -16.14
N ASP A 95 -3.46 18.57 -15.03
CA ASP A 95 -2.91 19.78 -14.42
C ASP A 95 -1.47 19.54 -13.93
N GLY A 96 -1.25 18.42 -13.24
CA GLY A 96 0.06 17.96 -12.83
C GLY A 96 0.65 18.68 -11.63
N SER A 97 -0.03 19.69 -11.06
CA SER A 97 0.43 20.38 -9.85
C SER A 97 0.13 19.61 -8.56
N GLU A 98 0.97 19.82 -7.55
CA GLU A 98 0.73 19.29 -6.21
C GLU A 98 -0.54 19.88 -5.57
N ALA A 99 -0.96 21.08 -5.99
CA ALA A 99 -2.21 21.70 -5.55
C ALA A 99 -3.42 20.93 -6.08
N ALA A 100 -3.47 20.61 -7.38
CA ALA A 100 -4.54 19.80 -7.96
C ALA A 100 -4.62 18.39 -7.33
N TYR A 101 -3.46 17.81 -6.98
CA TYR A 101 -3.41 16.56 -6.22
C TYR A 101 -4.06 16.68 -4.83
N LEU A 102 -3.71 17.73 -4.07
CA LEU A 102 -4.29 17.97 -2.74
C LEU A 102 -5.78 18.29 -2.79
N ASP A 103 -6.20 19.05 -3.82
CA ASP A 103 -7.60 19.37 -4.06
C ASP A 103 -8.41 18.12 -4.37
N TYR A 104 -7.88 17.21 -5.20
CA TYR A 104 -8.51 15.90 -5.46
C TYR A 104 -8.73 15.11 -4.16
N LEU A 105 -7.70 15.03 -3.30
CA LEU A 105 -7.79 14.33 -2.03
C LEU A 105 -8.79 14.96 -1.04
N SER A 106 -8.94 16.29 -1.09
CA SER A 106 -9.73 17.04 -0.11
C SER A 106 -11.17 17.33 -0.56
N ASN A 107 -11.44 17.27 -1.86
CA ASN A 107 -12.74 17.55 -2.43
C ASN A 107 -13.78 16.52 -1.95
N GLY A 108 -14.80 17.02 -1.25
CA GLY A 108 -15.86 16.20 -0.64
C GLY A 108 -15.58 15.79 0.81
N ARG A 109 -14.45 16.23 1.41
CA ARG A 109 -14.09 15.90 2.80
C ARG A 109 -15.15 16.35 3.81
N GLY A 110 -15.69 17.55 3.66
CA GLY A 110 -16.52 18.19 4.66
C GLY A 110 -15.74 18.41 5.96
N THR A 111 -16.26 17.96 7.09
CA THR A 111 -15.66 18.12 8.43
C THR A 111 -14.71 16.98 8.83
N ARG A 112 -14.54 15.96 7.98
CA ARG A 112 -13.72 14.78 8.26
C ARG A 112 -12.26 15.16 8.46
N ARG A 113 -11.61 14.61 9.47
CA ARG A 113 -10.31 15.09 9.98
C ARG A 113 -9.10 14.57 9.22
N LEU A 114 -9.27 13.55 8.38
CA LEU A 114 -8.16 12.90 7.69
C LEU A 114 -8.48 12.64 6.21
N VAL A 115 -7.51 12.92 5.34
CA VAL A 115 -7.48 12.46 3.95
C VAL A 115 -6.26 11.57 3.75
N ALA A 116 -6.30 10.63 2.79
CA ALA A 116 -5.20 9.69 2.62
C ALA A 116 -4.94 9.30 1.17
N ASP A 117 -3.66 9.09 0.85
CA ASP A 117 -3.20 8.34 -0.30
C ASP A 117 -2.38 7.13 0.18
N ILE A 118 -2.89 5.94 -0.11
CA ILE A 118 -2.26 4.68 0.26
C ILE A 118 -1.70 4.05 -1.01
N THR A 119 -0.50 4.47 -1.38
CA THR A 119 0.27 3.95 -2.51
C THR A 119 1.56 3.28 -2.02
N PRO A 120 1.61 1.93 -1.92
CA PRO A 120 2.76 1.21 -1.40
C PRO A 120 4.08 1.38 -2.18
N ALA A 121 4.01 1.92 -3.39
CA ALA A 121 5.19 2.20 -4.21
C ALA A 121 5.93 3.47 -3.75
N TYR A 122 5.28 4.37 -3.02
CA TYR A 122 5.88 5.64 -2.60
C TYR A 122 7.11 5.46 -1.70
N ALA A 123 7.22 4.36 -0.96
CA ALA A 123 8.43 4.04 -0.19
C ALA A 123 9.70 3.88 -1.04
N LEU A 124 9.58 3.71 -2.37
CA LEU A 124 10.69 3.58 -3.29
C LEU A 124 11.15 4.93 -3.88
N LEU A 125 10.41 6.01 -3.61
CA LEU A 125 10.73 7.33 -4.13
C LEU A 125 12.05 7.86 -3.57
N PRO A 126 12.75 8.74 -4.30
CA PRO A 126 13.94 9.41 -3.78
C PRO A 126 13.66 10.17 -2.48
N VAL A 127 14.67 10.28 -1.60
CA VAL A 127 14.57 11.04 -0.34
C VAL A 127 14.09 12.48 -0.56
N ALA A 128 14.55 13.12 -1.64
CA ALA A 128 14.12 14.47 -1.99
C ALA A 128 12.61 14.56 -2.24
N ARG A 129 12.01 13.57 -2.89
CA ARG A 129 10.56 13.50 -3.12
C ARG A 129 9.81 13.25 -1.83
N LEU A 130 10.27 12.31 -1.00
CA LEU A 130 9.67 12.04 0.31
C LEU A 130 9.69 13.28 1.22
N LYS A 131 10.78 14.07 1.20
CA LYS A 131 10.85 15.35 1.92
C LYS A 131 9.83 16.37 1.42
N ARG A 132 9.62 16.47 0.09
CA ARG A 132 8.57 17.33 -0.48
C ARG A 132 7.20 16.88 -0.01
N MET A 133 6.91 15.57 -0.08
CA MET A 133 5.66 15.00 0.40
C MET A 133 5.39 15.34 1.88
N ALA A 134 6.41 15.24 2.74
CA ALA A 134 6.31 15.57 4.16
C ALA A 134 6.02 17.05 4.46
N ALA A 135 6.21 17.94 3.48
CA ALA A 135 6.00 19.38 3.60
C ALA A 135 4.73 19.88 2.89
N MET A 136 3.90 18.99 2.33
CA MET A 136 2.73 19.36 1.51
C MET A 136 1.57 19.99 2.29
N ALA A 137 1.51 19.76 3.60
CA ALA A 137 0.46 20.28 4.48
C ALA A 137 1.04 20.54 5.88
N SER A 138 0.30 21.23 6.75
CA SER A 138 0.77 21.49 8.11
C SER A 138 0.95 20.21 8.95
N ASP A 139 0.09 19.21 8.71
CA ASP A 139 0.12 17.90 9.38
C ASP A 139 0.12 16.75 8.35
N VAL A 140 1.32 16.35 7.96
CA VAL A 140 1.55 15.18 7.09
C VAL A 140 2.07 14.02 7.93
N ARG A 141 1.47 12.85 7.78
CA ARG A 141 1.89 11.62 8.47
C ARG A 141 2.13 10.50 7.48
N PHE A 142 3.08 9.64 7.80
CA PHE A 142 3.45 8.48 7.00
C PHE A 142 3.19 7.20 7.77
N ILE A 143 2.68 6.18 7.08
CA ILE A 143 2.60 4.82 7.60
C ILE A 143 3.38 3.89 6.68
N TYR A 144 4.22 3.06 7.29
CA TYR A 144 4.84 1.92 6.63
C TYR A 144 4.56 0.64 7.41
N LEU A 145 3.86 -0.28 6.76
CA LEU A 145 3.55 -1.60 7.27
C LEU A 145 4.66 -2.59 6.87
N LEU A 146 5.32 -3.16 7.86
CA LEU A 146 6.23 -4.29 7.70
C LEU A 146 5.42 -5.59 7.74
N ARG A 147 5.95 -6.63 7.10
CA ARG A 147 5.42 -7.99 7.16
C ARG A 147 6.60 -8.94 7.10
N ASP A 148 6.42 -10.15 7.63
CA ASP A 148 7.41 -11.22 7.48
C ASP A 148 8.00 -11.22 6.05
N PRO A 149 9.32 -10.99 5.90
CA PRO A 149 9.97 -10.86 4.60
C PRO A 149 9.65 -11.99 3.63
N VAL A 150 9.63 -13.24 4.10
CA VAL A 150 9.39 -14.43 3.28
C VAL A 150 7.93 -14.48 2.82
N ASP A 151 6.99 -14.31 3.75
CA ASP A 151 5.56 -14.33 3.43
C ASP A 151 5.16 -13.15 2.53
N ARG A 152 5.77 -11.98 2.74
CA ARG A 152 5.60 -10.79 1.88
C ARG A 152 6.12 -11.07 0.48
N LEU A 153 7.35 -11.60 0.35
CA LEU A 153 7.94 -11.97 -0.94
C LEU A 153 7.04 -12.99 -1.66
N TRP A 154 6.64 -14.06 -0.97
CA TRP A 154 5.80 -15.10 -1.57
C TRP A 154 4.43 -14.57 -2.00
N SER A 155 3.82 -13.71 -1.18
CA SER A 155 2.57 -13.05 -1.54
C SER A 155 2.71 -12.18 -2.79
N HIS A 156 3.86 -11.54 -2.98
CA HIS A 156 4.14 -10.72 -4.15
C HIS A 156 4.40 -11.58 -5.39
N VAL A 157 5.23 -12.62 -5.26
CA VAL A 157 5.50 -13.59 -6.33
C VAL A 157 4.22 -14.23 -6.83
N ARG A 158 3.33 -14.68 -5.93
CA ARG A 158 2.02 -15.25 -6.31
C ARG A 158 1.10 -14.26 -7.01
N MET A 159 1.13 -12.99 -6.61
CA MET A 159 0.39 -11.93 -7.28
C MET A 159 0.88 -11.77 -8.71
N ILE A 160 2.19 -11.62 -8.92
CA ILE A 160 2.77 -11.48 -10.27
C ILE A 160 2.52 -12.74 -11.12
N ALA A 161 2.66 -13.93 -10.54
CA ALA A 161 2.36 -15.18 -11.21
C ALA A 161 0.92 -15.20 -11.73
N ARG A 162 -0.05 -14.79 -10.89
CA ARG A 162 -1.47 -14.71 -11.27
C ARG A 162 -1.75 -13.66 -12.34
N THR A 163 -1.19 -12.46 -12.18
CA THR A 163 -1.40 -11.37 -13.13
C THR A 163 -0.84 -11.71 -14.52
N ARG A 164 0.29 -12.45 -14.57
CA ARG A 164 0.93 -12.85 -15.83
C ARG A 164 0.51 -14.24 -16.32
N ALA A 165 -0.44 -14.91 -15.68
CA ALA A 165 -0.82 -16.28 -16.04
C ALA A 165 -1.65 -16.29 -17.33
N ASN A 166 -1.33 -17.21 -18.22
CA ASN A 166 -2.20 -17.50 -19.37
C ASN A 166 -3.46 -18.26 -18.91
N PRO A 167 -4.56 -18.21 -19.67
CA PRO A 167 -5.74 -19.03 -19.39
C PRO A 167 -5.37 -20.51 -19.21
N GLY A 168 -5.74 -21.11 -18.07
CA GLY A 168 -5.43 -22.50 -17.73
C GLY A 168 -4.02 -22.77 -17.17
N GLU A 169 -3.13 -21.78 -17.08
CA GLU A 169 -1.78 -21.99 -16.54
C GLU A 169 -1.79 -22.19 -15.01
N ALA A 170 -1.08 -23.22 -14.53
CA ALA A 170 -0.94 -23.48 -13.10
C ALA A 170 -0.06 -22.43 -12.40
N ILE A 171 -0.62 -21.79 -11.36
CA ILE A 171 0.04 -20.68 -10.66
C ILE A 171 1.28 -21.13 -9.85
N GLY A 172 1.25 -22.32 -9.25
CA GLY A 172 2.33 -22.83 -8.38
C GLY A 172 3.69 -22.94 -9.08
N PRO A 173 3.80 -23.70 -10.19
CA PRO A 173 5.04 -23.80 -10.95
C PRO A 173 5.55 -22.45 -11.46
N ARG A 174 4.64 -21.56 -11.91
CA ARG A 174 5.00 -20.21 -12.36
C ARG A 174 5.56 -19.36 -11.22
N ALA A 175 4.91 -19.40 -10.05
CA ALA A 175 5.39 -18.72 -8.85
C ALA A 175 6.78 -19.24 -8.43
N GLY A 176 7.01 -20.56 -8.51
CA GLY A 176 8.33 -21.15 -8.26
C GLY A 176 9.42 -20.63 -9.20
N ARG A 177 9.13 -20.54 -10.51
CA ARG A 177 10.07 -19.96 -11.49
C ARG A 177 10.36 -18.49 -11.21
N ILE A 178 9.33 -17.69 -10.91
CA ILE A 178 9.52 -16.27 -10.57
C ILE A 178 10.35 -16.14 -9.29
N LEU A 179 10.10 -16.95 -8.26
CA LEU A 179 10.90 -16.95 -7.04
C LEU A 179 12.37 -17.23 -7.34
N ALA A 180 12.68 -18.28 -8.11
CA ALA A 180 14.06 -18.59 -8.50
C ALA A 180 14.75 -17.41 -9.19
N ARG A 181 14.05 -16.73 -10.11
CA ARG A 181 14.56 -15.52 -10.78
C ARG A 181 14.77 -14.33 -9.84
N VAL A 182 13.92 -14.17 -8.82
CA VAL A 182 14.15 -13.15 -7.76
C VAL A 182 15.44 -13.46 -7.00
N LEU A 183 15.63 -14.70 -6.57
CA LEU A 183 16.81 -15.12 -5.82
C LEU A 183 18.10 -15.03 -6.66
N ALA A 184 17.99 -15.21 -7.98
CA ALA A 184 19.07 -15.00 -8.95
C ALA A 184 19.32 -13.52 -9.30
N GLY A 185 18.52 -12.57 -8.78
CA GLY A 185 18.68 -11.14 -9.04
C GLY A 185 18.05 -10.63 -10.36
N GLU A 186 17.33 -11.47 -11.09
CA GLU A 186 16.73 -11.12 -12.39
C GLU A 186 15.41 -10.32 -12.26
N GLU A 187 14.75 -10.38 -11.11
CA GLU A 187 13.44 -9.74 -10.85
C GLU A 187 13.58 -8.56 -9.87
N THR A 188 14.42 -7.58 -10.23
CA THR A 188 14.82 -6.46 -9.36
C THR A 188 13.64 -5.63 -8.83
N HIS A 189 12.55 -5.51 -9.59
CA HIS A 189 11.35 -4.79 -9.18
C HIS A 189 10.59 -5.48 -8.01
N ILE A 190 10.68 -6.81 -7.90
CA ILE A 190 10.11 -7.57 -6.77
C ILE A 190 10.99 -7.41 -5.54
N ALA A 191 12.31 -7.51 -5.74
CA ALA A 191 13.32 -7.39 -4.67
C ALA A 191 13.26 -6.01 -4.00
N LYS A 192 13.31 -4.91 -4.78
CA LYS A 192 13.26 -3.53 -4.26
C LYS A 192 12.07 -3.26 -3.34
N ARG A 193 10.90 -3.85 -3.63
CA ARG A 193 9.66 -3.69 -2.83
C ARG A 193 9.70 -4.41 -1.47
N GLY A 194 10.72 -5.23 -1.23
CA GLY A 194 10.97 -5.89 0.06
C GLY A 194 12.31 -5.54 0.69
N ASP A 195 13.02 -4.57 0.15
CA ASP A 195 14.30 -4.10 0.70
C ASP A 195 14.04 -3.11 1.84
N TYR A 196 13.75 -3.66 3.02
CA TYR A 196 13.48 -2.90 4.23
C TYR A 196 14.68 -2.05 4.64
N CYS A 197 15.91 -2.54 4.47
CA CYS A 197 17.12 -1.77 4.70
C CYS A 197 17.10 -0.46 3.92
N ALA A 198 16.94 -0.55 2.59
CA ALA A 198 16.96 0.64 1.76
C ALA A 198 15.73 1.54 1.98
N VAL A 199 14.54 0.96 2.16
CA VAL A 199 13.29 1.72 2.35
C VAL A 199 13.29 2.49 3.68
N LEU A 200 13.57 1.82 4.79
CA LEU A 200 13.54 2.46 6.11
C LEU A 200 14.62 3.54 6.21
N THR A 201 15.80 3.31 5.63
CA THR A 201 16.85 4.32 5.53
C THR A 201 16.37 5.58 4.80
N ARG A 202 15.64 5.45 3.69
CA ARG A 202 15.07 6.60 2.98
C ARG A 202 14.01 7.33 3.79
N LEU A 203 13.12 6.58 4.45
CA LEU A 203 12.06 7.15 5.27
C LEU A 203 12.61 7.93 6.46
N TRP A 204 13.57 7.36 7.21
CA TRP A 204 14.22 8.05 8.33
C TRP A 204 15.02 9.28 7.90
N ALA A 205 15.57 9.29 6.68
CA ALA A 205 16.25 10.46 6.13
C ALA A 205 15.30 11.57 5.66
N ALA A 206 14.02 11.27 5.46
CA ALA A 206 13.05 12.18 4.84
C ALA A 206 11.95 12.67 5.78
N VAL A 207 11.54 11.85 6.75
CA VAL A 207 10.34 12.06 7.56
C VAL A 207 10.73 12.13 9.04
N ASP A 208 10.18 13.14 9.73
CA ASP A 208 10.31 13.24 11.18
C ASP A 208 9.78 11.96 11.86
N PRO A 209 10.53 11.34 12.79
CA PRO A 209 10.08 10.11 13.47
C PRO A 209 8.72 10.23 14.16
N THR A 210 8.33 11.41 14.63
CA THR A 210 7.00 11.66 15.24
C THR A 210 5.86 11.64 14.22
N ARG A 211 6.18 11.83 12.94
CA ARG A 211 5.25 11.79 11.79
C ARG A 211 5.34 10.48 11.01
N LEU A 212 6.12 9.50 11.47
CA LEU A 212 6.30 8.20 10.82
C LEU A 212 5.86 7.07 11.76
N CYS A 213 4.81 6.35 11.37
CA CYS A 213 4.37 5.15 12.05
C CYS A 213 4.85 3.90 11.31
N LEU A 214 5.61 3.06 12.02
CA LEU A 214 6.02 1.73 11.60
C LEU A 214 5.19 0.70 12.35
N SER A 215 4.54 -0.22 11.63
CA SER A 215 3.74 -1.28 12.25
C SER A 215 3.98 -2.61 11.57
N PHE A 216 3.96 -3.69 12.35
CA PHE A 216 4.01 -5.05 11.82
C PHE A 216 2.61 -5.54 11.44
N TYR A 217 2.49 -6.15 10.27
CA TYR A 217 1.28 -6.78 9.76
C TYR A 217 0.75 -7.83 10.74
N GLU A 218 1.66 -8.60 11.34
CA GLU A 218 1.36 -9.69 12.26
C GLU A 218 0.68 -9.20 13.56
N GLU A 219 0.87 -7.92 13.90
CA GLU A 219 0.33 -7.29 15.10
C GLU A 219 -0.87 -6.37 14.79
N LEU A 220 -1.17 -6.14 13.51
CA LEU A 220 -2.15 -5.15 13.04
C LEU A 220 -3.60 -5.54 13.38
N PHE A 221 -3.87 -6.84 13.52
CA PHE A 221 -5.22 -7.39 13.70
C PHE A 221 -5.60 -7.53 15.17
N SER A 222 -5.42 -6.45 15.93
CA SER A 222 -5.89 -6.34 17.32
C SER A 222 -6.44 -4.96 17.58
N GLN A 223 -7.43 -4.85 18.47
CA GLN A 223 -8.03 -3.55 18.79
C GLN A 223 -7.00 -2.58 19.36
N ALA A 224 -6.12 -3.05 20.24
CA ALA A 224 -5.05 -2.22 20.81
C ALA A 224 -4.12 -1.63 19.73
N SER A 225 -3.83 -2.36 18.65
CA SER A 225 -3.05 -1.83 17.52
C SER A 225 -3.83 -0.78 16.72
N VAL A 226 -5.13 -1.00 16.52
CA VAL A 226 -6.04 -0.04 15.87
C VAL A 226 -6.14 1.26 16.69
N ASP A 227 -6.26 1.17 18.00
CA ASP A 227 -6.36 2.33 18.88
C ASP A 227 -5.09 3.19 18.83
N ARG A 228 -3.90 2.54 18.86
CA ARG A 228 -2.61 3.23 18.67
C ARG A 228 -2.52 3.89 17.31
N LEU A 229 -2.98 3.22 16.26
CA LEU A 229 -3.03 3.78 14.91
C LEU A 229 -3.96 5.01 14.86
N CYS A 230 -5.15 4.93 15.44
CA CYS A 230 -6.10 6.06 15.48
C CYS A 230 -5.52 7.24 16.25
N ALA A 231 -4.88 7.00 17.40
CA ALA A 231 -4.18 8.03 18.17
C ALA A 231 -3.06 8.67 17.35
N PHE A 232 -2.22 7.88 16.68
CA PHE A 232 -1.18 8.36 15.77
C PHE A 232 -1.76 9.14 14.58
N LEU A 233 -2.99 8.87 14.15
CA LEU A 233 -3.68 9.59 13.06
C LEU A 233 -4.53 10.76 13.54
N GLY A 234 -4.67 10.94 14.86
CA GLY A 234 -5.50 12.00 15.44
C GLY A 234 -6.98 11.84 15.17
N ILE A 235 -7.47 10.61 14.93
CA ILE A 235 -8.88 10.29 14.68
C ILE A 235 -9.49 9.53 15.87
N ALA A 236 -10.82 9.48 15.97
CA ALA A 236 -11.50 8.70 16.99
C ALA A 236 -11.13 7.21 16.89
N ALA A 237 -11.11 6.51 18.03
CA ALA A 237 -10.93 5.05 18.04
C ALA A 237 -12.26 4.38 17.64
N VAL A 238 -12.24 3.60 16.56
CA VAL A 238 -13.39 2.83 16.09
C VAL A 238 -12.99 1.35 16.03
N PRO A 239 -13.85 0.43 16.51
CA PRO A 239 -13.57 -1.00 16.42
C PRO A 239 -13.38 -1.47 14.97
N ALA A 240 -12.35 -2.28 14.73
CA ALA A 240 -12.11 -2.84 13.41
C ALA A 240 -12.68 -4.27 13.29
N GLU A 241 -13.24 -4.60 12.12
CA GLU A 241 -13.64 -5.97 11.81
C GLU A 241 -12.44 -6.80 11.33
N PHE A 242 -11.93 -7.68 12.19
CA PHE A 242 -10.75 -8.50 11.89
C PHE A 242 -11.07 -9.80 11.13
N SER A 243 -12.33 -10.22 11.10
CA SER A 243 -12.77 -11.48 10.46
C SER A 243 -12.73 -11.42 8.93
N VAL A 244 -12.75 -10.23 8.34
CA VAL A 244 -12.79 -10.04 6.89
C VAL A 244 -11.38 -10.18 6.29
N ARG A 245 -11.04 -11.38 5.81
CA ARG A 245 -9.82 -11.59 5.02
C ARG A 245 -9.95 -10.95 3.64
N VAL A 246 -9.29 -9.82 3.44
CA VAL A 246 -9.24 -9.13 2.15
C VAL A 246 -8.23 -9.84 1.22
N HIS A 247 -8.70 -10.34 0.07
CA HIS A 247 -7.91 -11.10 -0.92
C HIS A 247 -7.41 -12.50 -0.48
N ALA A 248 -8.29 -13.32 0.11
CA ALA A 248 -8.04 -14.76 0.30
C ALA A 248 -8.06 -15.50 -1.05
N GLY A 249 -6.96 -15.41 -1.82
CA GLY A 249 -6.78 -16.23 -3.03
C GLY A 249 -6.42 -17.67 -2.68
N VAL A 250 -6.59 -18.59 -3.63
CA VAL A 250 -6.21 -20.02 -3.50
C VAL A 250 -4.80 -20.13 -2.89
N PRO A 251 -4.65 -20.83 -1.76
CA PRO A 251 -3.34 -21.01 -1.13
C PRO A 251 -2.48 -21.88 -2.03
N VAL A 252 -1.51 -21.23 -2.68
CA VAL A 252 -0.39 -21.91 -3.32
C VAL A 252 0.71 -21.96 -2.25
N PRO A 253 0.95 -23.11 -1.60
CA PRO A 253 1.97 -23.21 -0.58
C PRO A 253 3.36 -23.05 -1.21
N MET A 254 4.27 -22.49 -0.42
CA MET A 254 5.69 -22.48 -0.73
C MET A 254 6.27 -23.82 -0.27
N SER A 255 7.14 -24.46 -1.08
CA SER A 255 7.82 -25.68 -0.64
C SER A 255 8.83 -25.38 0.47
N ARG A 256 9.24 -26.40 1.24
CA ARG A 256 10.23 -26.24 2.31
C ARG A 256 11.56 -25.71 1.79
N ASP A 257 12.01 -26.18 0.63
CA ASP A 257 13.26 -25.73 0.02
C ASP A 257 13.17 -24.29 -0.50
N GLN A 258 12.03 -23.91 -1.08
CA GLN A 258 11.77 -22.53 -1.48
C GLN A 258 11.77 -21.59 -0.28
N ARG A 259 11.14 -22.02 0.84
CA ARG A 259 11.10 -21.24 2.08
C ARG A 259 12.49 -21.05 2.66
N ARG A 260 13.28 -22.12 2.75
CA ARG A 260 14.68 -22.06 3.23
C ARG A 260 15.52 -21.13 2.37
N ALA A 261 15.52 -21.29 1.05
CA ALA A 261 16.29 -20.44 0.14
C ALA A 261 15.85 -18.96 0.21
N ALA A 262 14.55 -18.69 0.32
CA ALA A 262 14.05 -17.33 0.48
C ALA A 262 14.44 -16.72 1.84
N ALA A 263 14.41 -17.52 2.92
CA ALA A 263 14.79 -17.07 4.26
C ALA A 263 16.28 -16.73 4.33
N GLU A 264 17.15 -17.57 3.75
CA GLU A 264 18.60 -17.33 3.63
C GLU A 264 18.87 -16.05 2.85
N TRP A 265 18.25 -15.87 1.68
CA TRP A 265 18.40 -14.68 0.85
C TRP A 265 17.89 -13.40 1.53
N LEU A 266 16.84 -13.51 2.36
CA LEU A 266 16.25 -12.38 3.10
C LEU A 266 16.86 -12.16 4.49
N ALA A 267 17.82 -13.00 4.93
CA ALA A 267 18.44 -12.87 6.24
C ALA A 267 18.94 -11.44 6.55
N PRO A 268 19.60 -10.72 5.60
CA PRO A 268 20.01 -9.34 5.85
C PRO A 268 18.85 -8.38 6.18
N GLN A 269 17.65 -8.64 5.65
CA GLN A 269 16.47 -7.82 5.90
C GLN A 269 15.87 -8.11 7.28
N TYR A 270 15.87 -9.38 7.71
CA TYR A 270 15.51 -9.74 9.09
C TYR A 270 16.46 -9.09 10.09
N ASP A 271 17.76 -9.22 9.86
CA ASP A 271 18.81 -8.73 10.75
C ASP A 271 18.74 -7.21 10.89
N PHE A 272 18.62 -6.50 9.76
CA PHE A 272 18.47 -5.06 9.77
C PHE A 272 17.25 -4.58 10.57
N VAL A 273 16.08 -5.21 10.35
CA VAL A 273 14.86 -4.80 11.06
C VAL A 273 14.97 -5.10 12.56
N ALA A 274 15.49 -6.28 12.93
CA ALA A 274 15.69 -6.65 14.33
C ALA A 274 16.67 -5.71 15.04
N GLU A 275 17.79 -5.35 14.40
CA GLU A 275 18.78 -4.43 14.94
C GLU A 275 18.19 -3.01 15.09
N ARG A 276 17.57 -2.48 14.04
CA ARG A 276 17.15 -1.07 13.99
C ARG A 276 15.86 -0.77 14.73
N LEU A 277 14.93 -1.73 14.80
CA LEU A 277 13.68 -1.57 15.55
C LEU A 277 13.76 -2.18 16.95
N GLY A 278 14.85 -2.86 17.29
CA GLY A 278 15.07 -3.53 18.58
C GLY A 278 14.15 -4.72 18.84
N ARG A 279 13.24 -5.04 17.91
CA ARG A 279 12.31 -6.17 18.00
C ARG A 279 11.79 -6.58 16.63
N VAL A 280 11.36 -7.83 16.52
CA VAL A 280 10.52 -8.37 15.45
C VAL A 280 9.42 -9.24 16.05
N PRO A 281 8.27 -9.41 15.38
CA PRO A 281 7.24 -10.35 15.82
C PRO A 281 7.80 -11.78 15.96
N ALA A 282 7.32 -12.55 16.93
CA ALA A 282 7.82 -13.90 17.20
C ALA A 282 7.78 -14.83 15.97
N VAL A 283 6.76 -14.70 15.12
CA VAL A 283 6.62 -15.51 13.89
C VAL A 283 7.72 -15.23 12.86
N TRP A 284 8.32 -14.03 12.86
CA TRP A 284 9.47 -13.75 11.98
C TRP A 284 10.69 -14.59 12.38
N GLN A 285 10.86 -14.86 13.67
CA GLN A 285 11.99 -15.67 14.16
C GLN A 285 11.88 -17.13 13.70
N SER A 286 10.67 -17.70 13.73
CA SER A 286 10.44 -19.06 13.22
C SER A 286 10.65 -19.17 11.71
N HIS A 287 10.22 -18.17 10.93
CA HIS A 287 10.37 -18.21 9.48
C HIS A 287 11.79 -17.88 9.01
N ARG A 288 12.56 -17.09 9.77
CA ARG A 288 13.98 -16.81 9.50
C ARG A 288 14.82 -18.09 9.40
N VAL A 289 14.49 -19.11 10.20
CA VAL A 289 15.20 -20.41 10.17
C VAL A 289 14.66 -21.38 9.11
N GLY A 290 13.73 -20.93 8.25
CA GLY A 290 13.18 -21.74 7.17
C GLY A 290 12.21 -22.84 7.61
N VAL A 291 11.66 -22.72 8.82
CA VAL A 291 10.63 -23.61 9.39
C VAL A 291 9.24 -23.11 9.04
#